data_AF-A0A2J8TKR9-F1
#
_entry.id   AF-A0A2J8TKR9-F1
#
_cell.length_a   1.000
_cell.length_b   1.000
_cell.length_c   1.000
_cell.angle_alpha   90.00
_cell.angle_beta   90.00
_cell.angle_gamma   90.00
#
_symmetry.space_group_name_H-M   'P 1'
#
loop_
_entity.id
_entity.type
_entity.pdbx_description
1 polymer ?
#
loop_
_entity_poly.entity_id
_entity_poly.type
_entity_poly.pdbx_seq_one_letter_code
_entity_poly.pdbx_strand_id
1 'polypeptide(L)'
;DVGTAISCSRVFSSRWGRGFGLVEHVLGQDSILNQSNSIFGCIFYTLQLLLGCLRTRWASVLMLLSSLVSLAGSVYLAWILFFVLYDFCIVCITTYAINVSLMWLSFRKVQEPQGKAKRH
;
A
#
# COMPACT_ATOMS: atom_id res chain seq x y z
N ASP A 1 -3.27 8.43 18.29
CA ASP A 1 -2.40 9.60 18.52
C ASP A 1 -1.56 9.35 19.76
N VAL A 2 -0.24 9.51 19.64
CA VAL A 2 0.72 9.16 20.72
C VAL A 2 1.33 10.43 21.35
N GLY A 3 1.23 11.58 20.68
CA GLY A 3 1.67 12.89 21.20
C GLY A 3 1.36 14.03 20.23
N THR A 4 1.73 15.26 20.59
CA THR A 4 1.47 16.48 19.79
C THR A 4 2.21 16.52 18.44
N ALA A 5 3.30 15.76 18.29
CA ALA A 5 4.05 15.56 17.04
C ALA A 5 3.84 14.17 16.40
N ILE A 6 2.96 13.34 16.98
CA ILE A 6 2.65 11.98 16.52
C ILE A 6 1.12 11.82 16.48
N SER A 7 0.50 12.50 15.52
CA SER A 7 -0.94 12.38 15.27
C SER A 7 -1.21 11.68 13.94
N CYS A 8 -1.70 10.44 14.02
CA CYS A 8 -2.19 9.71 12.85
C CYS A 8 -3.49 10.37 12.35
N SER A 9 -4.29 10.94 13.26
CA SER A 9 -5.53 11.65 12.91
C SER A 9 -5.27 12.85 11.99
N ARG A 10 -4.24 13.65 12.28
CA ARG A 10 -3.85 14.81 11.44
C ARG A 10 -3.36 14.40 10.06
N VAL A 11 -2.65 13.28 9.95
CA VAL A 11 -2.22 12.72 8.66
C VAL A 11 -3.42 12.26 7.85
N PHE A 12 -4.37 11.53 8.45
CA PHE A 12 -5.55 11.03 7.74
C PHE A 12 -6.56 12.12 7.37
N SER A 13 -6.66 13.21 8.16
CA SER A 13 -7.53 14.34 7.85
C SER A 13 -6.93 15.31 6.83
N SER A 14 -5.64 15.18 6.51
CA SER A 14 -4.97 15.99 5.52
C SER A 14 -5.46 15.68 4.10
N ARG A 15 -5.28 16.63 3.16
CA ARG A 15 -5.61 16.43 1.74
C ARG A 15 -4.93 15.21 1.12
N TRP A 16 -3.75 14.83 1.63
CA TRP A 16 -3.01 13.67 1.14
C TRP A 16 -3.58 12.35 1.64
N GLY A 17 -4.40 12.36 2.70
CA GLY A 17 -5.12 11.19 3.22
C GLY A 17 -6.29 10.74 2.35
N ARG A 18 -6.68 11.54 1.34
CA ARG A 18 -7.73 11.24 0.36
C ARG A 18 -7.14 11.21 -1.04
N GLY A 19 -7.30 10.10 -1.75
CA GLY A 19 -6.87 9.95 -3.14
C GLY A 19 -5.39 10.30 -3.38
N PHE A 20 -4.52 10.07 -2.39
CA PHE A 20 -3.11 10.48 -2.40
C PHE A 20 -2.87 11.99 -2.66
N GLY A 21 -3.90 12.84 -2.57
CA GLY A 21 -3.86 14.25 -2.98
C GLY A 21 -3.66 14.48 -4.49
N LEU A 22 -3.61 13.41 -5.28
CA LEU A 22 -3.36 13.43 -6.73
C LEU A 22 -4.64 13.14 -7.52
N VAL A 23 -5.47 12.23 -7.01
CA VAL A 23 -6.73 11.82 -7.67
C VAL A 23 -7.69 13.00 -7.81
N GLU A 24 -7.73 13.90 -6.83
CA GLU A 24 -8.49 15.15 -6.91
C GLU A 24 -8.15 15.99 -8.16
N HIS A 25 -6.86 16.09 -8.49
CA HIS A 25 -6.39 16.93 -9.59
C HIS A 25 -6.60 16.28 -10.97
N VAL A 26 -6.66 14.95 -11.04
CA VAL A 26 -6.75 14.20 -12.29
C VAL A 26 -8.19 13.80 -12.62
N LEU A 27 -8.96 13.39 -11.62
CA LEU A 27 -10.29 12.80 -11.79
C LEU A 27 -11.42 13.67 -11.21
N GLY A 28 -11.09 14.76 -10.50
CA GLY A 28 -12.05 15.64 -9.84
C GLY A 28 -12.43 15.19 -8.43
N GLN A 29 -12.87 16.15 -7.61
CA GLN A 29 -13.28 15.93 -6.21
C GLN A 29 -14.43 14.92 -6.08
N ASP A 30 -15.38 14.92 -7.02
CA ASP A 30 -16.59 14.08 -6.99
C ASP A 30 -16.37 12.67 -7.56
N SER A 31 -15.14 12.34 -7.96
CA SER A 31 -14.86 11.00 -8.49
C SER A 31 -14.94 9.94 -7.39
N ILE A 32 -15.54 8.79 -7.72
CA ILE A 32 -15.61 7.61 -6.84
C ILE A 32 -14.21 7.13 -6.42
N LEU A 33 -13.16 7.50 -7.17
CA LEU A 33 -11.77 7.20 -6.86
C LEU A 33 -11.14 8.14 -5.82
N ASN A 34 -11.78 9.25 -5.45
CA ASN A 34 -11.29 10.17 -4.41
C ASN A 34 -11.63 9.67 -2.98
N GLN A 35 -11.27 8.42 -2.71
CA GLN A 35 -11.52 7.76 -1.42
C GLN A 35 -10.32 7.91 -0.48
N SER A 36 -10.52 7.61 0.80
CA SER A 36 -9.42 7.62 1.76
C SER A 36 -8.34 6.59 1.39
N ASN A 37 -7.07 6.92 1.63
CA ASN A 37 -5.95 6.01 1.34
C ASN A 37 -6.08 4.68 2.08
N SER A 38 -6.72 4.68 3.25
CA SER A 38 -7.00 3.45 4.02
C SER A 38 -7.93 2.49 3.28
N ILE A 39 -8.90 2.99 2.49
CA ILE A 39 -9.78 2.12 1.68
C ILE A 39 -8.96 1.41 0.60
N PHE A 40 -8.07 2.15 -0.08
CA PHE A 40 -7.14 1.54 -1.04
C PHE A 40 -6.23 0.50 -0.38
N GLY A 41 -5.75 0.78 0.83
CA GLY A 41 -4.99 -0.18 1.64
C GLY A 41 -5.79 -1.45 1.96
N CYS A 42 -7.04 -1.32 2.42
CA CYS A 42 -7.91 -2.47 2.72
C CYS A 42 -8.15 -3.35 1.49
N ILE A 43 -8.47 -2.74 0.35
CA ILE A 43 -8.66 -3.46 -0.92
C ILE A 43 -7.35 -4.16 -1.31
N PHE A 44 -6.21 -3.47 -1.22
CA PHE A 44 -4.90 -4.03 -1.53
C PHE A 44 -4.58 -5.24 -0.66
N TYR A 45 -4.66 -5.14 0.67
CA TYR A 45 -4.33 -6.26 1.56
C TYR A 45 -5.29 -7.44 1.39
N THR A 46 -6.58 -7.18 1.15
CA THR A 46 -7.56 -8.24 0.86
C THR A 46 -7.24 -8.96 -0.44
N LEU A 47 -6.92 -8.22 -1.50
CA LEU A 47 -6.49 -8.80 -2.77
C LEU A 47 -5.18 -9.57 -2.64
N GLN A 48 -4.20 -9.04 -1.90
CA GLN A 48 -2.92 -9.72 -1.68
C GLN A 48 -3.12 -11.07 -0.97
N LEU A 49 -4.02 -11.13 0.01
CA LEU A 49 -4.36 -12.36 0.72
C LEU A 49 -5.05 -13.36 -0.21
N LEU A 50 -6.05 -12.92 -0.98
CA LEU A 50 -6.77 -13.75 -1.95
C LEU A 50 -5.85 -14.30 -3.05
N LEU A 51 -5.00 -13.45 -3.64
CA LEU A 51 -4.01 -13.84 -4.63
C LEU A 51 -2.93 -14.75 -4.03
N GLY A 52 -2.61 -14.57 -2.75
CA GLY A 52 -1.70 -15.45 -2.00
C GLY A 52 -2.19 -16.90 -1.93
N CYS A 53 -3.50 -17.10 -1.78
CA CYS A 53 -4.16 -18.40 -1.79
C CYS A 53 -4.16 -19.07 -3.18
N LEU A 54 -4.07 -18.28 -4.25
CA LEU A 54 -4.00 -18.79 -5.62
C LEU A 54 -2.56 -19.20 -5.98
N ARG A 55 -2.39 -20.42 -6.48
CA ARG A 55 -1.11 -20.92 -6.97
C ARG A 55 -1.01 -20.87 -8.49
N THR A 56 -1.39 -19.74 -9.07
CA THR A 56 -1.31 -19.49 -10.51
C THR A 56 -0.22 -18.48 -10.82
N ARG A 57 0.37 -18.61 -12.02
CA ARG A 57 1.41 -17.67 -12.48
C ARG A 57 0.85 -16.25 -12.63
N TRP A 58 -0.38 -16.13 -13.13
CA TRP A 58 -1.11 -14.86 -13.23
C TRP A 58 -1.33 -14.21 -11.87
N ALA A 59 -1.71 -14.96 -10.83
CA ALA A 59 -1.85 -14.41 -9.49
C ALA A 59 -0.53 -13.85 -8.95
N SER A 60 0.59 -14.52 -9.21
CA SER A 60 1.91 -14.06 -8.78
C SER A 60 2.33 -12.75 -9.47
N VAL A 61 2.02 -12.61 -10.76
CA VAL A 61 2.27 -11.37 -11.52
C VAL A 61 1.38 -10.23 -11.02
N LEU A 62 0.07 -10.47 -10.84
CA LEU A 62 -0.84 -9.46 -10.31
C LEU A 62 -0.44 -8.98 -8.91
N MET A 63 -0.02 -9.91 -8.05
CA MET A 63 0.44 -9.63 -6.70
C MET A 63 1.74 -8.81 -6.72
N LEU A 64 2.66 -9.06 -7.65
CA LEU A 64 3.86 -8.24 -7.83
C LEU A 64 3.52 -6.82 -8.31
N LEU A 65 2.65 -6.70 -9.32
CA LEU A 65 2.22 -5.40 -9.85
C LEU A 65 1.51 -4.57 -8.79
N SER A 66 0.58 -5.16 -8.03
CA SER A 66 -0.11 -4.48 -6.94
C SER A 66 0.86 -4.06 -5.84
N SER A 67 1.84 -4.93 -5.49
CA SER A 67 2.89 -4.59 -4.54
C SER A 67 3.75 -3.41 -5.00
N LEU A 68 4.05 -3.30 -6.31
CA LEU A 68 4.84 -2.19 -6.88
C LEU A 68 4.11 -0.86 -6.75
N VAL A 69 2.83 -0.85 -7.11
CA VAL A 69 1.98 0.35 -6.97
C VAL A 69 1.88 0.76 -5.50
N SER A 70 1.65 -0.20 -4.59
CA SER A 70 1.57 0.05 -3.15
C SER A 70 2.89 0.58 -2.57
N LEU A 71 4.03 0.07 -3.04
CA LEU A 71 5.36 0.56 -2.63
C LEU A 71 5.61 1.99 -3.13
N ALA A 72 5.31 2.28 -4.39
CA ALA A 72 5.43 3.63 -4.95
C ALA A 72 4.57 4.64 -4.18
N GLY A 73 3.31 4.28 -3.89
CA GLY A 73 2.41 5.09 -3.06
C GLY A 73 2.92 5.27 -1.62
N SER A 74 3.52 4.24 -1.04
CA SER A 74 4.12 4.29 0.31
C SER A 74 5.31 5.24 0.37
N VAL A 75 6.22 5.18 -0.61
CA VAL A 75 7.38 6.09 -0.71
C VAL A 75 6.92 7.53 -0.89
N TYR A 76 5.92 7.75 -1.75
CA TYR A 76 5.34 9.08 -1.96
C TYR A 76 4.72 9.64 -0.67
N LEU A 77 3.89 8.85 0.02
CA LEU A 77 3.28 9.29 1.29
C LEU A 77 4.33 9.49 2.39
N ALA A 78 5.37 8.65 2.46
CA ALA A 78 6.48 8.83 3.38
C ALA A 78 7.20 10.16 3.12
N TRP A 79 7.47 10.49 1.86
CA TRP A 79 8.05 11.78 1.48
C TRP A 79 7.20 12.96 1.96
N ILE A 80 5.88 12.92 1.75
CA ILE A 80 4.95 13.94 2.25
C ILE A 80 4.99 14.02 3.77
N LEU A 81 5.03 12.89 4.46
CA LEU A 81 5.07 12.82 5.92
C LEU A 81 6.28 13.56 6.50
N PHE A 82 7.46 13.32 5.93
CA PHE A 82 8.74 13.87 6.41
C PHE A 82 8.98 15.31 5.96
N PHE A 83 8.74 15.62 4.69
CA PHE A 83 9.11 16.93 4.11
C PHE A 83 7.99 17.97 4.14
N VAL A 84 6.73 17.54 4.24
CA VAL A 84 5.57 18.45 4.16
C VAL A 84 4.83 18.55 5.48
N LEU A 85 4.46 17.41 6.08
CA LEU A 85 3.67 17.39 7.31
C LEU A 85 4.51 17.49 8.59
N TYR A 86 5.80 17.11 8.51
CA TYR A 86 6.70 17.02 9.67
C TYR A 86 6.08 16.22 10.84
N ASP A 87 5.33 15.17 10.52
CA ASP A 87 4.62 14.31 11.48
C ASP A 87 5.19 12.90 11.46
N PHE A 88 5.42 12.30 12.62
CA PHE A 88 5.91 10.93 12.73
C PHE A 88 4.74 9.94 12.97
N CYS A 89 4.03 9.57 11.91
CA CYS A 89 2.95 8.58 11.98
C CYS A 89 3.48 7.15 12.05
N ILE A 90 3.54 6.58 13.27
CA ILE A 90 3.99 5.19 13.50
C ILE A 90 3.16 4.19 12.70
N VAL A 91 1.83 4.36 12.66
CA VAL A 91 0.94 3.46 11.89
C VAL A 91 1.32 3.46 10.41
N CYS A 92 1.56 4.63 9.82
CA CYS A 92 1.96 4.80 8.44
C CYS A 92 3.30 4.11 8.16
N ILE A 93 4.29 4.29 9.05
CA ILE A 93 5.61 3.64 8.95
C ILE A 93 5.47 2.12 8.99
N THR A 94 4.65 1.57 9.90
CA THR A 94 4.38 0.13 9.97
C THR A 94 3.72 -0.37 8.69
N THR A 95 2.75 0.34 8.13
CA THR A 95 2.13 0.01 6.85
C THR A 95 3.16 -0.02 5.71
N TYR A 96 4.11 0.92 5.68
CA TYR A 96 5.18 0.93 4.68
C TYR A 96 6.12 -0.27 4.84
N ALA A 97 6.48 -0.64 6.08
CA ALA A 97 7.27 -1.83 6.35
C ALA A 97 6.54 -3.12 5.89
N ILE A 98 5.22 -3.20 6.12
CA ILE A 98 4.40 -4.31 5.62
C ILE A 98 4.41 -4.35 4.08
N ASN A 99 4.28 -3.21 3.41
CA ASN A 99 4.29 -3.15 1.94
C ASN A 99 5.62 -3.59 1.33
N VAL A 100 6.75 -3.20 1.95
CA VAL A 100 8.10 -3.69 1.58
C VAL A 100 8.21 -5.21 1.80
N SER A 101 7.69 -5.71 2.92
CA SER A 101 7.69 -7.15 3.22
C SER A 101 6.86 -7.94 2.21
N LEU A 102 5.68 -7.43 1.84
CA LEU A 102 4.83 -8.02 0.79
C LEU A 102 5.51 -7.99 -0.57
N MET A 103 6.19 -6.90 -0.92
CA MET A 103 6.99 -6.81 -2.14
C MET A 103 8.05 -7.92 -2.18
N TRP A 104 8.80 -8.08 -1.09
CA TRP A 104 9.84 -9.10 -1.00
C TRP A 104 9.25 -10.51 -1.16
N LEU A 105 8.11 -10.79 -0.51
CA LEU A 105 7.40 -12.06 -0.65
C LEU A 105 6.89 -12.29 -2.07
N SER A 106 6.28 -11.28 -2.71
CA SER A 106 5.82 -11.35 -4.10
C SER A 106 6.98 -11.62 -5.05
N PHE A 107 8.12 -10.95 -4.85
CA PHE A 107 9.31 -11.14 -5.67
C PHE A 107 9.87 -12.57 -5.54
N ARG A 108 9.96 -13.10 -4.31
CA ARG A 108 10.35 -14.50 -4.08
C ARG A 108 9.37 -15.48 -4.70
N LYS A 109 8.06 -15.25 -4.61
CA LYS A 109 7.01 -16.11 -5.19
C LYS A 109 7.06 -16.14 -6.72
N VAL A 110 7.46 -15.04 -7.36
CA VAL A 110 7.67 -14.98 -8.82
C VAL A 110 8.97 -15.67 -9.22
N GLN A 111 10.03 -15.55 -8.42
CA GLN A 111 11.31 -16.23 -8.65
C GLN A 111 11.23 -17.74 -8.39
N GLU A 112 10.38 -18.19 -7.47
CA GLU A 112 10.13 -19.61 -7.25
C GLU A 112 9.46 -20.22 -8.50
N PRO A 113 10.12 -21.18 -9.18
CA PRO A 113 9.49 -21.90 -10.26
C PRO A 113 8.27 -22.63 -9.71
N GLN A 114 7.11 -22.45 -10.34
CA GLN A 114 5.82 -23.08 -10.01
C GLN A 114 5.82 -24.63 -10.01
N GLY A 115 6.99 -25.28 -10.18
CA GLY A 115 7.22 -26.72 -10.23
C GLY A 115 7.77 -27.36 -8.96
N LYS A 116 8.12 -26.62 -7.88
CA LYS A 116 8.57 -27.22 -6.61
C LYS A 116 7.46 -27.43 -5.58
N ALA A 117 6.26 -27.72 -6.05
CA ALA A 117 5.24 -28.25 -5.18
C ALA A 117 5.53 -29.72 -4.88
N LYS A 118 6.14 -29.92 -3.71
CA LYS A 118 6.15 -31.15 -2.89
C LYS A 118 5.23 -32.25 -3.46
N ARG A 119 5.86 -33.25 -4.08
CA ARG A 119 5.48 -34.66 -3.86
C ARG A 119 5.48 -34.86 -2.34
N HIS A 120 4.33 -35.15 -1.76
CA HIS A 120 4.20 -35.91 -0.52
C HIS A 120 2.95 -36.76 -0.68
#